data_AF-A0A3R5WPE2-F1
#
_entry.id   AF-A0A3R5WPE2-F1
#
_cell.length_a   1.000
_cell.length_b   1.000
_cell.length_c   1.000
_cell.angle_alpha   90.00
_cell.angle_beta   90.00
_cell.angle_gamma   90.00
#
_symmetry.space_group_name_H-M   'P 1'
#
loop_
_entity.id
_entity.type
_entity.pdbx_description
1 polymer ?
#
loop_
_entity_poly.entity_id
_entity_poly.type
_entity_poly.pdbx_seq_one_letter_code
_entity_poly.pdbx_strand_id
1 'polypeptide(L)'
;MRKPYQAKTIAKFLIEAAEAAEPTICMTNSKLNSMLYYVQAWYMIKYGTPCFTDRLYAHSWGVAVEEVHYTFRMFGGCSLWGIMARQIKTDEKLKKKDQKQICKVLYQMGIYSAATLNRIVMNQKPYRDAYANTNNAAGVFGVITPESLRTYFSE
;
A
#
# COMPACT_ATOMS: atom_id res chain seq x y z
N MET A 1 4.46 -22.87 1.19
CA MET A 1 3.92 -21.57 0.71
C MET A 1 4.36 -20.44 1.62
N ARG A 2 4.59 -19.25 1.08
CA ARG A 2 4.86 -18.05 1.86
C ARG A 2 3.56 -17.59 2.54
N LYS A 3 3.58 -17.43 3.87
CA LYS A 3 2.43 -16.89 4.61
C LYS A 3 2.35 -15.36 4.38
N PRO A 4 1.22 -14.83 3.89
CA PRO A 4 1.00 -13.38 3.80
C PRO A 4 0.84 -12.75 5.20
N TYR A 5 1.12 -11.46 5.29
CA TYR A 5 0.99 -10.64 6.49
C TYR A 5 -0.40 -9.97 6.56
N GLN A 6 -0.66 -9.25 7.66
CA GLN A 6 -1.68 -8.19 7.67
C GLN A 6 -1.09 -6.89 7.09
N ALA A 7 -1.90 -6.12 6.38
CA ALA A 7 -1.47 -4.85 5.79
C ALA A 7 -0.98 -3.85 6.85
N LYS A 8 -1.60 -3.82 8.03
CA LYS A 8 -1.15 -2.99 9.16
C LYS A 8 0.28 -3.28 9.62
N THR A 9 0.73 -4.54 9.50
CA THR A 9 2.10 -4.95 9.81
C THR A 9 3.08 -4.35 8.79
N ILE A 10 2.70 -4.35 7.51
CA ILE A 10 3.49 -3.73 6.44
C ILE A 10 3.49 -2.21 6.59
N ALA A 11 2.34 -1.62 6.89
CA ALA A 11 2.15 -0.19 7.06
C ALA A 11 3.01 0.37 8.19
N LYS A 12 3.00 -0.29 9.35
CA LYS A 12 3.84 0.08 10.49
C LYS A 12 5.32 0.13 10.10
N PHE A 13 5.81 -0.91 9.44
CA PHE A 13 7.20 -0.96 8.98
C PHE A 13 7.53 0.10 7.93
N LEU A 14 6.62 0.37 6.98
CA LEU A 14 6.82 1.42 5.98
C LEU A 14 6.96 2.80 6.62
N ILE A 15 6.17 3.12 7.65
CA ILE A 15 6.27 4.39 8.38
C ILE A 15 7.61 4.50 9.10
N GLU A 16 7.99 3.47 9.88
CA GLU A 16 9.25 3.43 10.61
C GLU A 16 10.47 3.51 9.67
N ALA A 17 10.43 2.80 8.55
CA ALA A 17 11.50 2.80 7.56
C ALA A 17 11.58 4.12 6.76
N ALA A 18 10.45 4.81 6.56
CA ALA A 18 10.42 6.11 5.89
C ALA A 18 10.99 7.22 6.78
N GLU A 19 10.69 7.19 8.08
CA GLU A 19 11.27 8.08 9.09
C GLU A 19 12.80 7.90 9.19
N ALA A 20 13.27 6.66 9.20
CA ALA A 20 14.70 6.34 9.29
C ALA A 20 15.48 6.49 7.96
N ALA A 21 14.82 6.87 6.87
CA ALA A 21 15.48 7.07 5.56
C ALA A 21 16.32 8.35 5.54
N GLU A 22 17.32 8.38 4.65
CA GLU A 22 18.20 9.54 4.42
C GLU A 22 18.18 9.92 2.92
N PRO A 23 17.60 11.08 2.53
CA PRO A 23 16.80 11.96 3.38
C PRO A 23 15.49 11.30 3.82
N THR A 24 14.92 11.77 4.94
CA THR A 24 13.65 11.28 5.46
C THR A 24 12.55 11.34 4.40
N ILE A 25 11.79 10.25 4.26
CA ILE A 25 10.69 10.17 3.29
C ILE A 25 9.41 10.64 3.97
N CYS A 26 8.84 11.75 3.50
CA CYS A 26 7.52 12.19 3.92
C CYS A 26 6.46 11.11 3.55
N MET A 27 5.86 10.50 4.56
CA MET A 27 4.92 9.38 4.45
C MET A 27 3.54 9.80 4.95
N THR A 28 2.70 10.36 4.07
CA THR A 28 1.30 10.69 4.41
C THR A 28 0.40 9.45 4.33
N ASN A 29 -0.82 9.53 4.87
CA ASN A 29 -1.78 8.41 4.77
C ASN A 29 -2.06 7.99 3.30
N SER A 30 -2.18 8.95 2.39
CA SER A 30 -2.40 8.66 0.96
C SER A 30 -1.17 7.98 0.31
N LYS A 31 0.04 8.44 0.65
CA LYS A 31 1.28 7.82 0.17
C LYS A 31 1.46 6.40 0.72
N LEU A 32 1.14 6.18 2.00
CA LEU A 32 1.19 4.87 2.63
C LEU A 32 0.29 3.86 1.92
N ASN A 33 -0.94 4.24 1.57
CA ASN A 33 -1.85 3.37 0.83
C ASN A 33 -1.37 3.08 -0.60
N SER A 34 -0.79 4.08 -1.27
CA SER A 34 -0.15 3.88 -2.59
C SER A 34 1.07 2.95 -2.47
N MET A 35 1.84 3.05 -1.38
CA MET A 35 2.96 2.15 -1.12
C MET A 35 2.50 0.71 -0.90
N LEU A 36 1.40 0.49 -0.18
CA LEU A 36 0.83 -0.85 0.00
C LEU A 36 0.42 -1.47 -1.34
N TYR A 37 -0.14 -0.69 -2.26
CA TYR A 37 -0.43 -1.12 -3.63
C TYR A 37 0.84 -1.60 -4.36
N TYR A 38 1.92 -0.80 -4.35
CA TYR A 38 3.16 -1.19 -5.01
C TYR A 38 3.87 -2.36 -4.32
N VAL A 39 3.79 -2.47 -2.99
CA VAL A 39 4.30 -3.63 -2.26
C VAL A 39 3.54 -4.87 -2.70
N GLN A 40 2.20 -4.85 -2.73
CA GLN A 40 1.41 -5.99 -3.16
C GLN A 40 1.75 -6.40 -4.60
N ALA A 41 1.86 -5.43 -5.52
CA ALA A 41 2.27 -5.66 -6.90
C ALA A 41 3.66 -6.31 -7.00
N TRP A 42 4.66 -5.75 -6.31
CA TRP A 42 6.03 -6.30 -6.28
C TRP A 42 6.06 -7.76 -5.82
N TYR A 43 5.27 -8.08 -4.80
CA TYR A 43 5.19 -9.45 -4.28
C TYR A 43 4.52 -10.41 -5.26
N MET A 44 3.49 -9.96 -5.96
CA MET A 44 2.83 -10.75 -6.99
C MET A 44 3.72 -11.04 -8.19
N ILE A 45 4.52 -10.07 -8.65
CA ILE A 45 5.50 -10.28 -9.73
C ILE A 45 6.61 -11.22 -9.27
N LYS A 46 7.20 -10.94 -8.10
CA LYS A 46 8.42 -11.62 -7.66
C LYS A 46 8.20 -13.03 -7.13
N TYR A 47 7.08 -13.25 -6.43
CA TYR A 47 6.83 -14.50 -5.70
C TYR A 47 5.57 -15.22 -6.17
N GLY A 48 4.73 -14.59 -6.98
CA GLY A 48 3.44 -15.14 -7.38
C GLY A 48 2.44 -15.28 -6.22
N THR A 49 2.74 -14.71 -5.05
CA THR A 49 1.89 -14.79 -3.85
C THR A 49 1.82 -13.42 -3.18
N PRO A 50 0.67 -13.04 -2.60
CA PRO A 50 0.45 -11.73 -2.00
C PRO A 50 1.39 -11.44 -0.82
N CYS A 51 1.69 -10.16 -0.61
CA CYS A 51 2.45 -9.73 0.57
C CYS A 51 1.57 -9.77 1.83
N PHE A 52 0.33 -9.28 1.70
CA PHE A 52 -0.67 -9.24 2.75
C PHE A 52 -2.04 -9.70 2.26
N THR A 53 -2.93 -10.06 3.19
CA THR A 53 -4.27 -10.63 2.91
C THR A 53 -5.37 -9.60 2.74
N ASP A 54 -5.20 -8.41 3.32
CA ASP A 54 -6.18 -7.34 3.32
C ASP A 54 -6.46 -6.85 1.89
N ARG A 55 -7.70 -6.41 1.65
CA ARG A 55 -8.11 -5.97 0.31
C ARG A 55 -7.59 -4.58 0.00
N LEU A 56 -7.19 -4.41 -1.26
CA LEU A 56 -6.96 -3.09 -1.86
C LEU A 56 -8.25 -2.66 -2.56
N TYR A 57 -8.67 -1.43 -2.27
CA TYR A 57 -9.86 -0.83 -2.81
C TYR A 57 -9.50 0.40 -3.66
N ALA A 58 -10.15 0.53 -4.81
CA ALA A 58 -10.14 1.72 -5.64
C ALA A 58 -11.34 2.60 -5.23
N HIS A 59 -11.07 3.73 -4.58
CA HIS A 59 -12.07 4.75 -4.25
C HIS A 59 -12.06 5.89 -5.28
N SER A 60 -12.92 6.90 -5.13
CA SER A 60 -12.86 8.09 -5.99
C SER A 60 -11.60 8.96 -5.74
N TRP A 61 -11.00 8.83 -4.56
CA TRP A 61 -9.87 9.63 -4.08
C TRP A 61 -8.52 8.89 -4.08
N GLY A 62 -8.48 7.65 -4.56
CA GLY A 62 -7.26 6.84 -4.64
C GLY A 62 -7.42 5.42 -4.14
N VAL A 63 -6.28 4.71 -4.13
CA VAL A 63 -6.23 3.35 -3.59
C VAL A 63 -6.16 3.37 -2.07
N ALA A 64 -6.80 2.41 -1.43
CA ALA A 64 -6.71 2.22 0.01
C ALA A 64 -6.74 0.74 0.41
N VAL A 65 -6.00 0.41 1.47
CA VAL A 65 -6.38 -0.68 2.35
C VAL A 65 -7.19 -0.05 3.48
N GLU A 66 -8.50 -0.29 3.52
CA GLU A 66 -9.43 0.45 4.40
C GLU A 66 -9.00 0.45 5.87
N GLU A 67 -8.61 -0.69 6.42
CA GLU A 67 -8.16 -0.80 7.82
C GLU A 67 -6.96 0.13 8.09
N VAL A 68 -6.00 0.19 7.17
CA VAL A 68 -4.84 1.09 7.29
C VAL A 68 -5.25 2.55 7.09
N HIS A 69 -6.04 2.83 6.06
CA HIS A 69 -6.50 4.18 5.76
C HIS A 69 -7.27 4.81 6.92
N TYR A 70 -8.25 4.08 7.48
CA TYR A 70 -9.07 4.57 8.57
C TYR A 70 -8.29 4.72 9.89
N THR A 71 -7.25 3.92 10.09
CA THR A 71 -6.34 4.08 11.24
C THR A 71 -5.63 5.44 11.21
N PHE A 72 -5.25 5.93 10.02
CA PHE A 72 -4.44 7.14 9.87
C PHE A 72 -5.17 8.33 9.25
N ARG A 73 -6.46 8.22 8.92
CA ARG A 73 -7.20 9.28 8.21
C ARG A 73 -7.20 10.62 8.93
N MET A 74 -7.18 10.61 10.26
CA MET A 74 -7.23 11.83 11.08
C MET A 74 -5.99 12.71 10.93
N PHE A 75 -4.88 12.15 10.44
CA PHE A 75 -3.64 12.89 10.19
C PHE A 75 -3.62 13.58 8.82
N GLY A 76 -4.62 13.34 7.96
CA GLY A 76 -4.77 14.03 6.68
C GLY A 76 -3.49 14.03 5.83
N GLY A 77 -3.04 15.23 5.47
CA GLY A 77 -1.83 15.45 4.67
C GLY A 77 -0.51 15.48 5.47
N CYS A 78 -0.54 15.32 6.79
CA CYS A 78 0.66 15.31 7.61
C CYS A 78 1.48 14.03 7.39
N SER A 79 2.80 14.13 7.55
CA SER A 79 3.66 12.94 7.57
C SER A 79 3.37 12.12 8.81
N LEU A 80 3.25 10.81 8.62
CA LEU A 80 3.17 9.82 9.68
C LEU A 80 4.57 9.53 10.20
N TRP A 81 4.67 9.38 11.51
CA TRP A 81 5.92 9.09 12.21
C TRP A 81 5.78 7.80 13.02
N GLY A 82 6.90 7.15 13.35
CA GLY A 82 6.95 5.88 14.07
C GLY A 82 6.25 5.94 15.44
N ILE A 83 6.20 7.11 16.10
CA ILE A 83 5.39 7.29 17.31
C ILE A 83 3.89 7.04 17.09
N MET A 84 3.36 7.41 15.91
CA MET A 84 1.97 7.15 15.53
C MET A 84 1.78 5.67 15.19
N ALA A 85 2.72 5.07 14.45
CA ALA A 85 2.67 3.66 14.05
C ALA A 85 2.79 2.67 15.22
N ARG A 86 3.46 3.07 16.31
CA ARG A 86 3.58 2.26 17.54
C ARG A 86 2.24 1.95 18.21
N GLN A 87 1.21 2.76 17.96
CA GLN A 87 -0.14 2.54 18.49
C GLN A 87 -0.87 1.38 17.79
N ILE A 88 -0.39 0.95 16.62
CA ILE A 88 -0.96 -0.19 15.90
C ILE A 88 -0.49 -1.51 16.51
N LYS A 89 -1.46 -2.32 16.92
CA LYS A 89 -1.24 -3.72 17.32
C LYS A 89 -1.13 -4.60 16.07
N THR A 90 0.03 -5.23 15.90
CA THR A 90 0.34 -6.17 14.82
C THR A 90 0.49 -7.56 15.38
N ASP A 91 -0.08 -8.56 14.72
CA ASP A 91 -0.12 -9.92 15.26
C ASP A 91 1.19 -10.69 15.05
N GLU A 92 2.07 -10.18 14.18
CA GLU A 92 3.37 -10.80 13.88
C GLU A 92 4.45 -9.78 13.51
N LYS A 93 5.73 -10.18 13.65
CA LYS A 93 6.89 -9.39 13.24
C LYS A 93 7.28 -9.73 11.80
N LEU A 94 7.66 -8.72 11.01
CA LEU A 94 8.18 -8.92 9.65
C LEU A 94 9.52 -9.63 9.64
N LYS A 95 9.67 -10.63 8.78
CA LYS A 95 10.94 -11.34 8.57
C LYS A 95 11.95 -10.41 7.86
N LYS A 96 13.23 -10.49 8.23
CA LYS A 96 14.31 -9.67 7.63
C LYS A 96 14.35 -9.68 6.10
N LYS A 97 14.11 -10.85 5.48
CA LYS A 97 14.07 -10.99 4.02
C LYS A 97 12.97 -10.14 3.36
N ASP A 98 11.88 -9.93 4.09
CA ASP A 98 10.68 -9.23 3.61
C ASP A 98 10.80 -7.74 3.84
N GLN A 99 11.35 -7.34 4.98
CA GLN A 99 11.81 -5.98 5.24
C GLN A 99 12.69 -5.49 4.09
N LYS A 100 13.69 -6.29 3.68
CA LYS A 100 14.57 -5.96 2.54
C LYS A 100 13.81 -5.75 1.23
N GLN A 101 12.78 -6.53 0.93
CA GLN A 101 12.01 -6.32 -0.29
C GLN A 101 11.11 -5.09 -0.20
N ILE A 102 10.48 -4.87 0.94
CA ILE A 102 9.59 -3.73 1.17
C ILE A 102 10.40 -2.43 1.11
N CYS A 103 11.61 -2.40 1.68
CA CYS A 103 12.53 -1.26 1.56
C CYS A 103 12.89 -0.94 0.09
N LYS A 104 13.05 -1.94 -0.78
CA LYS A 104 13.30 -1.68 -2.20
C LYS A 104 12.14 -0.90 -2.83
N VAL A 105 10.91 -1.30 -2.56
CA VAL A 105 9.71 -0.59 -3.03
C VAL A 105 9.65 0.81 -2.43
N LEU A 106 9.89 0.93 -1.13
CA LEU A 106 9.91 2.20 -0.42
C LEU A 106 10.91 3.18 -1.03
N TYR A 107 12.16 2.78 -1.28
CA TYR A 107 13.16 3.70 -1.83
C TYR A 107 12.90 4.03 -3.30
N GLN A 108 12.37 3.10 -4.08
CA GLN A 108 12.08 3.34 -5.49
C GLN A 108 10.86 4.27 -5.68
N MET A 109 9.80 4.08 -4.89
CA MET A 109 8.56 4.87 -5.00
C MET A 109 8.56 6.08 -4.06
N GLY A 110 9.42 6.09 -3.05
CA GLY A 110 9.46 7.10 -1.98
C GLY A 110 9.87 8.48 -2.45
N ILE A 111 10.52 8.58 -3.61
CA ILE A 111 10.91 9.84 -4.24
C ILE A 111 9.70 10.68 -4.71
N TYR A 112 8.57 10.03 -4.96
CA TYR A 112 7.37 10.70 -5.46
C TYR A 112 6.53 11.28 -4.32
N SER A 113 5.86 12.41 -4.58
CA SER A 113 4.87 12.97 -3.64
C SER A 113 3.64 12.06 -3.54
N ALA A 114 2.87 12.23 -2.46
CA ALA A 114 1.61 11.50 -2.29
C ALA A 114 0.65 11.72 -3.47
N ALA A 115 0.49 12.97 -3.91
CA ALA A 115 -0.36 13.33 -5.05
C ALA A 115 0.13 12.70 -6.36
N THR A 116 1.45 12.69 -6.59
CA THR A 116 2.02 12.08 -7.80
C THR A 116 1.81 10.56 -7.81
N LEU A 117 2.10 9.86 -6.72
CA LEU A 117 1.88 8.40 -6.63
C LEU A 117 0.40 8.06 -6.82
N ASN A 118 -0.48 8.78 -6.14
CA ASN A 118 -1.92 8.58 -6.23
C ASN A 118 -2.38 8.75 -7.69
N ARG A 119 -1.99 9.84 -8.36
CA ARG A 119 -2.29 10.05 -9.79
C ARG A 119 -1.73 8.95 -10.69
N ILE A 120 -0.52 8.46 -10.43
CA ILE A 120 0.05 7.35 -11.20
C ILE A 120 -0.84 6.11 -11.03
N VAL A 121 -1.09 5.68 -9.79
CA VAL A 121 -1.90 4.49 -9.48
C VAL A 121 -3.29 4.59 -10.09
N MET A 122 -3.96 5.74 -9.97
CA MET A 122 -5.30 5.96 -10.53
C MET A 122 -5.33 5.82 -12.07
N ASN A 123 -4.21 6.07 -12.75
CA ASN A 123 -4.07 5.90 -14.19
C ASN A 123 -3.58 4.51 -14.62
N GLN A 124 -3.47 3.55 -13.69
CA GLN A 124 -3.12 2.17 -14.03
C GLN A 124 -4.39 1.35 -14.28
N LYS A 125 -4.29 0.39 -15.21
CA LYS A 125 -5.42 -0.47 -15.60
C LYS A 125 -6.07 -1.21 -14.41
N PRO A 126 -5.32 -1.82 -13.46
CA PRO A 126 -5.92 -2.49 -12.30
C PRO A 126 -6.83 -1.58 -11.48
N TYR A 127 -6.42 -0.32 -11.30
CA TYR A 127 -7.22 0.67 -10.59
C TYR A 127 -8.48 1.04 -11.36
N ARG A 128 -8.33 1.44 -12.63
CA ARG A 128 -9.46 1.91 -13.44
C ARG A 128 -10.52 0.84 -13.62
N ASP A 129 -10.10 -0.40 -13.89
CA ASP A 129 -11.01 -1.52 -14.07
C ASP A 129 -11.74 -1.84 -12.76
N ALA A 130 -11.01 -1.88 -11.63
CA ALA A 130 -11.63 -2.06 -10.32
C ALA A 130 -12.65 -0.95 -10.03
N TYR A 131 -12.28 0.31 -10.25
CA TYR A 131 -13.14 1.47 -10.01
C TYR A 131 -14.40 1.47 -10.91
N ALA A 132 -14.26 1.14 -12.20
CA ALA A 132 -15.38 1.10 -13.14
C ALA A 132 -16.39 -0.03 -12.85
N ASN A 133 -15.90 -1.18 -12.38
CA ASN A 133 -16.73 -2.35 -12.07
C ASN A 133 -17.64 -2.16 -10.83
N THR A 134 -17.53 -1.03 -10.12
CA THR A 134 -18.35 -0.70 -8.93
C THR A 134 -19.74 -0.18 -9.25
N ASN A 135 -19.97 0.28 -10.48
CA ASN A 135 -21.20 0.96 -10.85
C ASN A 135 -22.46 0.06 -10.89
N ASN A 136 -22.34 -1.23 -10.56
CA ASN A 136 -23.45 -2.20 -10.57
C ASN A 136 -23.84 -2.79 -9.19
N ALA A 137 -23.20 -2.42 -8.07
CA ALA A 137 -23.62 -2.90 -6.74
C ALA A 137 -23.30 -1.89 -5.63
N ALA A 138 -24.21 -1.79 -4.65
CA ALA A 138 -24.23 -0.80 -3.58
C ALA A 138 -22.95 -0.74 -2.74
N GLY A 139 -22.00 0.12 -3.13
CA GLY A 139 -20.78 0.43 -2.39
C GLY A 139 -19.75 1.08 -3.31
N VAL A 140 -19.37 2.33 -3.04
CA VAL A 140 -18.64 3.25 -3.95
C VAL A 140 -17.13 2.92 -4.05
N PHE A 141 -16.76 1.65 -4.18
CA PHE A 141 -15.35 1.23 -4.27
C PHE A 141 -15.16 -0.19 -4.81
N GLY A 142 -14.11 -0.38 -5.59
CA GLY A 142 -13.84 -1.62 -6.33
C GLY A 142 -12.64 -2.34 -5.78
N VAL A 143 -12.64 -3.67 -5.80
CA VAL A 143 -11.52 -4.46 -5.28
C VAL A 143 -10.46 -4.62 -6.37
N ILE A 144 -9.24 -4.17 -6.07
CA ILE A 144 -8.06 -4.44 -6.90
C ILE A 144 -7.49 -5.79 -6.48
N THR A 145 -7.58 -6.78 -7.35
CA THR A 145 -7.12 -8.15 -7.03
C THR A 145 -5.59 -8.29 -7.17
N PRO A 146 -4.93 -9.14 -6.37
CA PRO A 146 -3.51 -9.42 -6.54
C PRO A 146 -3.15 -9.91 -7.96
N GLU A 147 -4.03 -10.69 -8.59
CA GLU A 147 -3.86 -11.19 -9.95
C GLU A 147 -3.87 -10.06 -10.97
N SER A 148 -4.78 -9.07 -10.82
CA SER A 148 -4.81 -7.90 -11.70
C SER A 148 -3.51 -7.09 -11.64
N LEU A 149 -2.91 -6.96 -10.44
CA LEU A 149 -1.59 -6.35 -10.28
C LEU A 149 -0.51 -7.17 -10.98
N ARG A 150 -0.52 -8.50 -10.80
CA ARG A 150 0.45 -9.38 -11.44
C ARG A 150 0.42 -9.24 -12.96
N THR A 151 -0.77 -9.31 -13.55
CA THR A 151 -0.96 -9.19 -15.00
C THR A 151 -0.41 -7.86 -15.50
N TYR A 152 -0.86 -6.75 -14.93
CA TYR A 152 -0.47 -5.41 -15.39
C TYR A 152 1.03 -5.13 -15.31
N PHE A 153 1.72 -5.60 -14.26
CA PHE A 153 3.15 -5.34 -14.09
C PHE A 153 4.06 -6.44 -14.68
N SER A 154 3.49 -7.47 -15.32
CA SER A 154 4.26 -8.49 -16.06
C SER A 154 4.23 -8.27 -17.57
N GLU A 155 3.42 -7.32 -18.05
CA GLU A 155 3.41 -6.79 -19.42
C GLU A 155 4.58 -5.81 -19.62
#